data_AF-A0A3R6JQD0-F1
#
_entry.id   AF-A0A3R6JQD0-F1
#
_cell.length_a   1.000
_cell.length_b   1.000
_cell.length_c   1.000
_cell.angle_alpha   90.00
_cell.angle_beta   90.00
_cell.angle_gamma   90.00
#
_symmetry.space_group_name_H-M   'P 1'
#
loop_
_entity.id
_entity.type
_entity.pdbx_description
1 polymer ?
#
loop_
_entity_poly.entity_id
_entity_poly.type
_entity_poly.pdbx_seq_one_letter_code
_entity_poly.pdbx_strand_id
1 'polypeptide(L)' 'MEQTKQTTKSPVVREYKIGDITYIVKAVVKDGVKEDAATKVRRLIQNDLNREKSPV' A
#
# COMPACT_ATOMS: atom_id res chain seq x y z
N MET A 1 -14.42 -19.83 -18.88
CA MET A 1 -13.70 -19.26 -17.73
C MET A 1 -14.21 -17.84 -17.55
N GLU A 2 -15.04 -17.63 -16.53
CA GLU A 2 -15.67 -16.34 -16.28
C GLU A 2 -14.62 -15.41 -15.66
N GLN A 3 -14.11 -14.49 -16.47
CA GLN A 3 -13.17 -13.46 -16.05
C GLN A 3 -13.97 -12.49 -15.17
N THR A 4 -13.92 -12.69 -13.85
CA THR A 4 -14.55 -11.80 -12.88
C THR A 4 -14.05 -10.39 -13.13
N LYS A 5 -14.94 -9.56 -13.69
CA LYS A 5 -14.77 -8.13 -13.88
C LYS A 5 -14.35 -7.58 -12.53
N GLN A 6 -13.07 -7.30 -12.36
CA GLN A 6 -12.57 -6.55 -11.22
C GLN A 6 -13.29 -5.21 -11.29
N THR A 7 -14.33 -5.05 -10.48
CA THR A 7 -14.93 -3.75 -10.23
C THR A 7 -13.80 -2.90 -9.67
N THR A 8 -13.23 -2.06 -10.52
CA THR A 8 -12.17 -1.14 -10.15
C THR A 8 -12.78 -0.13 -9.19
N LYS A 9 -12.82 -0.49 -7.91
CA LYS A 9 -13.20 0.41 -6.83
C LYS A 9 -12.29 1.62 -6.94
N SER A 10 -12.89 2.81 -6.92
CA SER A 10 -12.16 4.06 -7.05
C SER A 10 -10.96 4.09 -6.09
N PRO A 11 -9.79 4.53 -6.55
CA PRO A 11 -8.60 4.55 -5.71
C PRO A 11 -8.87 5.43 -4.48
N VAL A 12 -8.58 4.89 -3.30
CA VAL A 12 -8.68 5.57 -2.02
C VAL A 12 -7.33 6.16 -1.69
N VAL A 13 -7.29 7.46 -1.39
CA VAL A 13 -6.10 8.13 -0.87
C VAL A 13 -6.17 8.10 0.65
N ARG A 14 -5.08 7.69 1.30
CA ARG A 14 -4.94 7.63 2.76
C ARG A 14 -3.63 8.25 3.18
N GLU A 15 -3.68 9.02 4.26
CA GLU A 15 -2.50 9.60 4.88
C GLU A 15 -2.03 8.73 6.04
N TYR A 16 -0.72 8.52 6.13
CA TYR A 16 -0.07 7.78 7.21
C TYR A 16 1.09 8.61 7.75
N LYS A 17 1.00 8.97 9.02
CA LYS A 17 2.11 9.62 9.73
C LYS A 17 2.97 8.57 10.42
N ILE A 18 4.24 8.48 10.04
CA ILE A 18 5.22 7.57 10.65
C ILE A 18 6.40 8.42 11.13
N GLY A 19 6.53 8.58 12.44
CA GLY A 19 7.45 9.56 13.03
C GLY A 19 7.06 10.99 12.63
N ASP A 20 8.03 11.73 12.11
CA ASP A 20 7.87 13.09 11.59
C ASP A 20 7.51 13.14 10.09
N ILE A 21 7.53 12.01 9.38
CA ILE A 21 7.27 11.95 7.95
C ILE A 21 5.81 11.56 7.70
N THR A 22 5.16 12.30 6.79
CA THR A 22 3.78 12.05 6.37
C THR A 22 3.79 11.39 4.99
N TYR A 23 3.22 10.20 4.90
CA TYR A 23 3.12 9.41 3.68
C TYR A 23 1.69 9.46 3.13
N ILE A 24 1.54 9.90 1.88
CA ILE A 24 0.26 9.89 1.17
C ILE A 24 0.23 8.68 0.24
N VAL A 25 -0.71 7.76 0.48
CA VAL A 25 -0.83 6.51 -0.26
C VAL A 25 -2.11 6.47 -1.07
N LYS A 26 -1.99 6.22 -2.36
CA LYS A 26 -3.12 5.93 -3.26
C LYS A 26 -3.26 4.41 -3.43
N ALA A 27 -4.33 3.83 -2.90
CA ALA A 27 -4.56 2.39 -2.92
C ALA A 27 -5.87 2.03 -3.63
N VAL A 28 -5.84 0.94 -4.41
CA VAL A 28 -7.04 0.32 -4.98
C VAL A 28 -7.33 -0.94 -4.18
N VAL A 29 -8.55 -1.06 -3.65
CA VAL A 29 -8.98 -2.25 -2.92
C VAL A 29 -9.45 -3.28 -3.93
N LYS A 30 -8.77 -4.43 -3.97
CA LYS A 30 -9.15 -5.57 -4.79
C LYS A 30 -9.84 -6.62 -3.93
N ASP A 31 -10.95 -7.15 -4.41
CA ASP A 31 -11.67 -8.24 -3.76
C ASP A 31 -10.81 -9.51 -3.73
N GLY A 32 -10.76 -10.17 -2.56
CA GLY A 32 -9.95 -11.38 -2.31
C GLY A 32 -8.53 -11.15 -1.77
N VAL A 33 -8.14 -9.91 -1.47
CA VAL A 33 -6.85 -9.63 -0.81
C VAL A 33 -6.96 -9.90 0.69
N LYS A 34 -6.11 -10.82 1.20
CA LYS A 34 -6.06 -11.19 2.63
C LYS A 34 -5.31 -10.19 3.50
N GLU A 35 -4.44 -9.37 2.89
CA GLU A 35 -3.60 -8.42 3.60
C GLU A 35 -4.33 -7.07 3.73
N ASP A 36 -4.45 -6.58 4.97
CA ASP A 36 -5.00 -5.26 5.22
C ASP A 36 -4.13 -4.15 4.59
N ALA A 37 -4.78 -3.12 4.07
CA ALA A 37 -4.10 -2.02 3.39
C ALA A 37 -3.10 -1.29 4.29
N ALA A 38 -3.39 -1.13 5.59
CA ALA A 38 -2.47 -0.47 6.52
C ALA A 38 -1.22 -1.32 6.78
N THR A 39 -1.35 -2.65 6.79
CA THR A 39 -0.20 -3.56 6.90
C THR A 39 0.69 -3.47 5.67
N LYS A 40 0.09 -3.46 4.47
CA LYS A 40 0.83 -3.30 3.21
C LYS A 40 1.59 -1.98 3.15
N VAL A 41 0.96 -0.88 3.56
CA VAL A 41 1.60 0.44 3.60
C VAL A 41 2.77 0.47 4.57
N ARG A 42 2.58 -0.03 5.80
CA ARG A 42 3.67 -0.11 6.78
C ARG A 42 4.85 -0.92 6.26
N ARG A 43 4.59 -2.07 5.62
CA ARG A 43 5.62 -2.91 5.00
C ARG A 43 6.37 -2.18 3.88
N LEU A 44 5.65 -1.47 3.00
CA LEU A 44 6.27 -0.75 1.88
C LEU A 44 7.17 0.38 2.39
N ILE A 45 6.69 1.17 3.36
CA ILE A 45 7.50 2.25 3.95
C ILE A 45 8.71 1.68 4.70
N GLN A 46 8.54 0.62 5.48
CA GLN A 46 9.67 -0.04 6.15
C GLN A 46 10.69 -0.60 5.14
N ASN A 47 10.23 -1.18 4.03
CA ASN A 47 11.14 -1.66 3.01
C ASN A 47 11.93 -0.51 2.38
N ASP A 48 11.27 0.60 2.07
CA ASP A 48 11.87 1.80 1.50
C ASP A 48 12.95 2.38 2.42
N LEU A 49 12.62 2.58 3.71
CA LEU A 49 13.54 3.08 4.74
C LEU A 49 14.76 2.16 4.95
N ASN A 50 14.58 0.85 4.84
CA ASN A 50 15.69 -0.10 4.98
C ASN A 50 16.52 -0.20 3.69
N ARG A 51 15.92 0.02 2.52
CA ARG A 51 16.60 -0.01 1.22
C ARG A 51 17.54 1.17 1.05
N GLU A 52 17.22 2.33 1.62
CA GLU A 52 18.14 3.47 1.73
C GLU A 52 19.42 3.14 2.54
N LYS A 53 19.37 2.16 3.45
CA LYS A 53 20.53 1.76 4.27
C LYS A 53 21.45 0.71 3.64
N SER A 54 21.13 0.20 2.45
CA SER A 54 22.00 -0.73 1.73
C SER A 54 22.57 -0.05 0.49
N PRO A 55 23.77 0.56 0.57
CA PRO A 55 24.53 0.87 -0.63
C PRO A 55 24.89 -0.46 -1.30
N VAL A 56 24.65 -0.53 -2.60
CA VAL A 56 25.10 -1.63 -3.48
C VAL A 56 26.61 -1.75 -3.49
#